data_AF-A0A2D9LFD5-F1
#
_entry.id   AF-A0A2D9LFD5-F1
#
_cell.length_a   1.000
_cell.length_b   1.000
_cell.length_c   1.000
_cell.angle_alpha   90.00
_cell.angle_beta   90.00
_cell.angle_gamma   90.00
#
_symmetry.space_group_name_H-M   'P 1'
#
loop_
_entity.id
_entity.type
_entity.pdbx_description
1 polymer ?
#
loop_
_entity_poly.entity_id
_entity_poly.type
_entity_poly.pdbx_seq_one_letter_code
_entity_poly.pdbx_strand_id
1 'polypeptide(L)'
;MVLGNLPKPDHPDYADAEEFLASAYNLSTKLTFSERTSGTIEPEIGREPLYPLYLAVLMKVDPVFGQFDLRCLNKERDCNQIYKSAQWSNSIFIILSGLIMFFTVRMISGNSFFPSIVSGLHIWLNYHSYKNHHYIISDPFSLLLMSAFIFSLVYAVQKDRFLFWIFPSLFLALLTLVKAVFLYFAFLLLVILLLLTVFQKNKIFFLKIFFL
;
A
#
# COMPACT_ATOMS: atom_id res chain seq x y z
N MET A 1 11.39 -21.74 -13.85
CA MET A 1 11.23 -21.02 -12.58
C MET A 1 10.34 -21.87 -11.69
N VAL A 2 10.93 -22.55 -10.70
CA VAL A 2 10.22 -23.53 -9.86
C VAL A 2 9.32 -22.75 -8.90
N LEU A 3 8.03 -22.61 -9.25
CA LEU A 3 6.96 -22.13 -8.36
C LEU A 3 6.55 -23.18 -7.31
N GLY A 4 7.21 -24.35 -7.30
CA GLY A 4 6.95 -25.43 -6.36
C GLY A 4 7.76 -25.24 -5.08
N ASN A 5 7.07 -25.02 -3.97
CA ASN A 5 7.58 -24.96 -2.60
C ASN A 5 8.22 -23.63 -2.18
N LEU A 6 7.44 -22.55 -2.31
CA LEU A 6 7.64 -21.44 -1.40
C LEU A 6 7.16 -21.87 0.00
N PRO A 7 7.96 -21.67 1.06
CA PRO A 7 7.56 -22.04 2.40
C PRO A 7 6.31 -21.25 2.75
N LYS A 8 5.19 -21.95 2.93
CA LYS A 8 4.04 -21.37 3.59
C LYS A 8 4.49 -21.02 5.01
N PRO A 9 4.28 -19.78 5.47
CA PRO A 9 4.60 -19.47 6.85
C PRO A 9 3.76 -20.35 7.76
N ASP A 10 4.40 -20.97 8.76
CA ASP A 10 3.70 -21.70 9.82
C ASP A 10 2.80 -20.75 10.65
N HIS A 11 3.10 -19.44 10.61
CA HIS A 11 2.42 -18.36 11.30
C HIS A 11 2.26 -17.13 10.38
N PRO A 12 1.08 -16.92 9.75
CA PRO A 12 0.83 -15.77 8.88
C PRO A 12 0.69 -14.44 9.65
N ASP A 13 0.60 -14.53 10.97
CA ASP A 13 0.44 -13.49 11.98
C ASP A 13 1.75 -13.11 12.68
N TYR A 14 2.92 -13.44 12.11
CA TYR A 14 4.23 -13.11 12.70
C TYR A 14 4.62 -11.61 12.60
N ALA A 15 5.35 -11.11 13.60
CA ALA A 15 5.92 -9.76 13.68
C ALA A 15 4.86 -8.65 13.62
N ASP A 16 4.99 -7.68 12.70
CA ASP A 16 4.08 -6.53 12.54
C ASP A 16 2.60 -6.93 12.39
N ALA A 17 2.34 -8.17 11.96
CA ALA A 17 0.99 -8.69 11.82
C ALA A 17 0.25 -8.80 13.16
N GLU A 18 0.94 -9.09 14.26
CA GLU A 18 0.34 -9.16 15.62
C GLU A 18 -0.23 -7.79 16.02
N GLU A 19 0.55 -6.73 15.81
CA GLU A 19 0.19 -5.34 16.10
C GLU A 19 -1.01 -4.89 15.24
N PHE A 20 -1.00 -5.23 13.95
CA PHE A 20 -2.11 -4.92 13.05
C PHE A 20 -3.41 -5.64 13.44
N LEU A 21 -3.32 -6.92 13.79
CA LEU A 21 -4.47 -7.74 14.16
C LEU A 21 -5.05 -7.35 15.53
N ALA A 22 -4.19 -7.09 16.52
CA ALA A 22 -4.62 -6.62 17.84
C ALA A 22 -5.35 -5.27 17.72
N SER A 23 -4.77 -4.32 16.97
CA SER A 23 -5.38 -3.03 16.68
C SER A 23 -6.72 -3.17 15.96
N ALA A 24 -6.79 -4.04 14.95
CA ALA A 24 -8.02 -4.30 14.20
C ALA A 24 -9.13 -4.88 15.08
N TYR A 25 -8.80 -5.82 15.98
CA TYR A 25 -9.74 -6.41 16.92
C TYR A 25 -10.26 -5.39 17.94
N ASN A 26 -9.37 -4.58 18.52
CA ASN A 26 -9.76 -3.54 19.47
C ASN A 26 -10.60 -2.45 18.79
N LEU A 27 -10.28 -2.07 17.55
CA LEU A 27 -11.12 -1.18 16.75
C LEU A 27 -12.50 -1.79 16.46
N SER A 28 -12.56 -3.07 16.06
CA SER A 28 -13.83 -3.70 15.67
C SER A 28 -14.75 -3.97 16.87
N THR A 29 -14.19 -4.25 18.05
CA THR A 29 -14.98 -4.60 19.25
C THR A 29 -15.20 -3.45 20.20
N LYS A 30 -14.19 -2.60 20.40
CA LYS A 30 -14.18 -1.53 21.42
C LYS A 30 -14.18 -0.12 20.83
N LEU A 31 -14.08 0.01 19.50
CA LEU A 31 -13.95 1.30 18.80
C LEU A 31 -12.75 2.13 19.28
N THR A 32 -11.71 1.47 19.80
CA THR A 32 -10.49 2.10 20.31
C THR A 32 -9.28 1.55 19.58
N PHE A 33 -8.43 2.44 19.06
CA PHE A 33 -7.16 2.06 18.46
C PHE A 33 -6.14 1.75 19.57
N SER A 34 -5.70 0.48 19.64
CA SER A 34 -4.73 0.01 20.62
C SER A 34 -4.17 -1.34 20.20
N GLU A 35 -2.86 -1.53 20.36
CA GLU A 35 -2.16 -2.80 20.08
C GLU A 35 -2.21 -3.77 21.27
N ARG A 36 -2.80 -3.36 22.39
CA ARG A 36 -2.82 -4.16 23.62
C ARG A 36 -3.65 -5.43 23.46
N THR A 37 -3.05 -6.54 23.87
CA THR A 37 -3.69 -7.86 23.90
C THR A 37 -4.23 -8.25 25.28
N SER A 38 -3.90 -7.50 26.33
CA SER A 38 -4.35 -7.76 27.70
C SER A 38 -4.52 -6.46 28.52
N GLY A 39 -5.22 -6.57 29.65
CA GLY A 39 -5.49 -5.44 30.54
C GLY A 39 -6.57 -4.48 30.03
N THR A 40 -6.57 -3.25 30.57
CA THR A 40 -7.47 -2.18 30.14
C THR A 40 -7.04 -1.67 28.77
N ILE A 41 -7.98 -1.64 27.82
CA ILE A 41 -7.74 -1.12 26.47
C ILE A 41 -8.00 0.39 26.48
N GLU A 42 -6.94 1.16 26.26
CA GLU A 42 -6.93 2.61 26.18
C GLU A 42 -6.33 3.04 24.83
N PRO A 43 -6.67 4.25 24.32
CA PRO A 43 -6.07 4.76 23.10
C PRO A 43 -4.54 4.83 23.21
N GLU A 44 -3.84 4.29 22.22
CA GLU A 44 -2.38 4.18 22.23
C GLU A 44 -1.78 4.62 20.89
N ILE A 45 -0.53 5.07 20.91
CA ILE A 45 0.26 5.33 19.70
C ILE A 45 0.90 4.01 19.28
N GLY A 46 0.64 3.59 18.06
CA GLY A 46 1.17 2.37 17.48
C GLY A 46 1.47 2.53 16.00
N ARG A 47 1.33 1.43 15.26
CA ARG A 47 1.44 1.36 13.81
C ARG A 47 0.43 2.23 13.10
N GLU A 48 0.68 2.40 11.81
CA GLU A 48 -0.15 3.23 10.96
C GLU A 48 -1.60 2.68 10.88
N PRO A 49 -2.64 3.52 11.10
CA PRO A 49 -3.96 3.03 11.51
C PRO A 49 -4.84 2.56 10.36
N LEU A 50 -4.53 2.86 9.09
CA LEU A 50 -5.44 2.59 7.98
C LEU A 50 -5.50 1.10 7.62
N TYR A 51 -4.38 0.36 7.74
CA TYR A 51 -4.41 -1.09 7.52
C TYR A 51 -5.15 -1.85 8.66
N PRO A 52 -4.92 -1.55 9.95
CA PRO A 52 -5.79 -2.02 11.03
C PRO A 52 -7.26 -1.67 10.85
N LEU A 53 -7.57 -0.46 10.39
CA LEU A 53 -8.96 -0.05 10.12
C LEU A 53 -9.57 -0.91 9.00
N TYR A 54 -8.83 -1.17 7.92
CA TYR A 54 -9.25 -2.09 6.87
C TYR A 54 -9.55 -3.49 7.43
N LEU A 55 -8.65 -4.05 8.24
CA LEU A 55 -8.85 -5.35 8.86
C LEU A 55 -10.05 -5.34 9.83
N ALA A 56 -10.28 -4.26 10.58
CA ALA A 56 -11.42 -4.12 11.48
C ALA A 56 -12.75 -4.13 10.71
N VAL A 57 -12.80 -3.46 9.55
CA VAL A 57 -13.96 -3.51 8.64
C VAL A 57 -14.13 -4.92 8.10
N LEU A 58 -13.04 -5.59 7.71
CA LEU A 58 -13.10 -6.97 7.23
C LEU A 58 -13.65 -7.92 8.31
N MET A 59 -13.28 -7.75 9.58
CA MET A 59 -13.83 -8.53 10.70
C MET A 59 -15.33 -8.34 10.89
N LYS A 60 -15.88 -7.18 10.51
CA LYS A 60 -17.33 -6.90 10.58
C LYS A 60 -18.11 -7.47 9.40
N VAL A 61 -17.47 -7.55 8.23
CA VAL A 61 -18.14 -7.91 6.97
C VAL A 61 -17.98 -9.39 6.62
N ASP A 62 -16.82 -9.99 6.95
CA ASP A 62 -16.56 -11.41 6.73
C ASP A 62 -16.84 -12.22 8.01
N PRO A 63 -17.86 -13.10 8.02
CA PRO A 63 -18.19 -13.93 9.16
C PRO A 63 -17.07 -14.90 9.57
N VAL A 64 -16.16 -15.27 8.66
CA VAL A 64 -15.04 -16.16 8.98
C VAL A 64 -13.97 -15.38 9.73
N PHE A 65 -13.51 -14.25 9.17
CA PHE A 65 -12.53 -13.38 9.84
C PHE A 65 -13.06 -12.76 11.12
N GLY A 66 -14.37 -12.50 11.21
CA GLY A 66 -15.02 -11.97 12.41
C GLY A 66 -14.97 -12.90 13.63
N GLN A 67 -14.57 -14.17 13.46
CA GLN A 67 -14.33 -15.10 14.57
C GLN A 67 -12.94 -14.93 15.21
N PHE A 68 -12.11 -14.04 14.65
CA PHE A 68 -10.81 -13.70 15.21
C PHE A 68 -10.96 -13.13 16.62
N ASP A 69 -10.14 -13.64 17.54
CA ASP A 69 -9.97 -13.10 18.88
C ASP A 69 -8.49 -13.10 19.27
N LEU A 70 -8.15 -12.44 20.37
CA LEU A 70 -6.76 -12.29 20.82
C LEU A 70 -6.09 -13.63 21.21
N ARG A 71 -6.89 -14.69 21.43
CA ARG A 71 -6.39 -16.05 21.70
C ARG A 71 -5.70 -16.66 20.47
N CYS A 72 -6.04 -16.19 19.28
CA CYS A 72 -5.32 -16.53 18.04
C CYS A 72 -3.86 -16.08 18.11
N LEU A 73 -3.59 -14.86 18.60
CA LEU A 73 -2.24 -14.30 18.70
C LEU A 73 -1.42 -15.00 19.80
N ASN A 74 -2.05 -15.35 20.93
CA ASN A 74 -1.38 -16.04 22.03
C ASN A 74 -1.13 -17.54 21.75
N LYS A 75 -1.43 -18.04 20.55
CA LYS A 75 -1.33 -19.46 20.15
C LYS A 75 -2.15 -20.43 21.00
N GLU A 76 -3.16 -19.92 21.71
CA GLU A 76 -4.10 -20.74 22.46
C GLU A 76 -5.12 -21.44 21.53
N ARG A 77 -5.28 -20.92 20.30
CA ARG A 77 -6.20 -21.42 19.28
C ARG A 77 -5.53 -21.37 17.90
N ASP A 78 -5.62 -22.46 17.13
CA ASP A 78 -5.22 -22.44 15.72
C ASP A 78 -6.24 -21.64 14.90
N CYS A 79 -5.79 -20.49 14.36
CA CYS A 79 -6.59 -19.56 13.59
C CYS A 79 -6.16 -19.46 12.12
N ASN A 80 -5.35 -20.41 11.63
CA ASN A 80 -4.85 -20.39 10.26
C ASN A 80 -5.96 -20.32 9.19
N GLN A 81 -7.12 -20.94 9.43
CA GLN A 81 -8.26 -20.87 8.51
C GLN A 81 -8.96 -19.50 8.54
N ILE A 82 -8.97 -18.82 9.69
CA ILE A 82 -9.59 -17.51 9.89
C ILE A 82 -8.85 -16.45 9.05
N TYR A 83 -7.52 -16.55 8.99
CA TYR A 83 -6.66 -15.61 8.25
C TYR A 83 -6.80 -15.62 6.73
N LYS A 84 -7.46 -16.64 6.15
CA LYS A 84 -7.51 -16.82 4.70
C LYS A 84 -8.14 -15.66 3.95
N SER A 85 -9.19 -15.03 4.49
CA SER A 85 -9.85 -13.91 3.81
C SER A 85 -8.97 -12.65 3.78
N ALA A 86 -8.24 -12.37 4.87
CA ALA A 86 -7.23 -11.33 4.89
C ALA A 86 -6.09 -11.62 3.88
N GLN A 87 -5.62 -12.86 3.80
CA GLN A 87 -4.61 -13.29 2.81
C GLN A 87 -5.12 -13.15 1.35
N TRP A 88 -6.38 -13.50 1.09
CA TRP A 88 -7.01 -13.33 -0.22
C TRP A 88 -7.15 -11.85 -0.60
N SER A 89 -7.38 -10.98 0.38
CA SER A 89 -7.40 -9.53 0.15
C SER A 89 -6.08 -9.03 -0.43
N ASN A 90 -4.95 -9.57 0.05
CA ASN A 90 -3.64 -9.23 -0.51
C ASN A 90 -3.50 -9.62 -1.99
N SER A 91 -4.05 -10.76 -2.42
CA SER A 91 -4.09 -11.13 -3.84
C SER A 91 -4.87 -10.11 -4.65
N ILE A 92 -6.04 -9.70 -4.15
CA ILE A 92 -6.88 -8.71 -4.82
C ILE A 92 -6.11 -7.40 -4.97
N PHE A 93 -5.44 -6.93 -3.92
CA PHE A 93 -4.62 -5.72 -3.98
C PHE A 93 -3.48 -5.81 -5.00
N ILE A 94 -2.78 -6.94 -5.08
CA ILE A 94 -1.70 -7.16 -6.06
C ILE A 94 -2.26 -7.19 -7.49
N ILE A 95 -3.37 -7.90 -7.71
CA ILE A 95 -4.02 -8.00 -9.02
C ILE A 95 -4.45 -6.60 -9.50
N LEU A 96 -5.16 -5.86 -8.65
CA LEU A 96 -5.62 -4.50 -8.94
C LEU A 96 -4.44 -3.54 -9.17
N SER A 97 -3.35 -3.66 -8.40
CA SER A 97 -2.14 -2.85 -8.61
C SER A 97 -1.55 -3.05 -10.01
N GLY A 98 -1.40 -4.30 -10.45
CA GLY A 98 -0.90 -4.58 -11.80
C GLY A 98 -1.85 -4.12 -12.91
N LEU A 99 -3.18 -4.23 -12.71
CA LEU A 99 -4.17 -3.70 -13.64
C LEU A 99 -4.09 -2.17 -13.75
N ILE A 100 -4.02 -1.47 -12.61
CA ILE A 100 -3.89 -0.01 -12.58
C ILE A 100 -2.59 0.41 -13.27
N MET A 101 -1.48 -0.30 -13.03
CA MET A 101 -0.20 0.03 -13.67
C MET A 101 -0.24 -0.20 -15.18
N PHE A 102 -0.87 -1.29 -15.63
CA PHE A 102 -1.13 -1.55 -17.05
C PHE A 102 -1.86 -0.36 -17.70
N PHE A 103 -2.95 0.12 -17.11
CA PHE A 103 -3.71 1.26 -17.64
C PHE A 103 -2.93 2.57 -17.56
N THR A 104 -2.15 2.77 -16.50
CA THR A 104 -1.27 3.93 -16.33
C THR A 104 -0.27 4.01 -17.48
N VAL A 105 0.46 2.94 -17.76
CA VAL A 105 1.46 2.92 -18.84
C VAL A 105 0.80 2.99 -20.21
N ARG A 106 -0.38 2.37 -20.38
CA ARG A 106 -1.16 2.50 -21.63
C ARG A 106 -1.51 3.95 -21.92
N MET A 107 -1.89 4.70 -20.88
CA MET A 107 -2.24 6.11 -20.96
C MET A 107 -1.02 7.00 -21.27
N ILE A 108 0.16 6.68 -20.74
CA ILE A 108 1.42 7.41 -21.02
C ILE A 108 1.95 7.10 -22.43
N SER A 109 1.90 5.84 -22.84
CA SER A 109 2.52 5.34 -24.08
C SER A 109 1.66 5.50 -25.34
N GLY A 110 0.57 6.25 -25.27
CA GLY A 110 -0.33 6.45 -26.42
C GLY A 110 -1.03 5.17 -26.86
N ASN A 111 -1.50 4.36 -25.90
CA ASN A 111 -2.18 3.08 -26.10
C ASN A 111 -1.30 1.90 -26.57
N SER A 112 0.03 1.99 -26.44
CA SER A 112 0.91 0.87 -26.77
C SER A 112 0.71 -0.33 -25.82
N PHE A 113 0.44 -1.49 -26.39
CA PHE A 113 0.06 -2.68 -25.61
C PHE A 113 1.26 -3.36 -24.94
N PHE A 114 2.41 -3.43 -25.64
CA PHE A 114 3.61 -4.11 -25.16
C PHE A 114 4.15 -3.54 -23.82
N PRO A 115 4.48 -2.23 -23.69
CA PRO A 115 4.98 -1.69 -22.43
C PRO A 115 3.94 -1.77 -21.32
N SER A 116 2.65 -1.68 -21.66
CA SER A 116 1.54 -1.83 -20.71
C SER A 116 1.51 -3.23 -20.10
N ILE A 117 1.57 -4.29 -20.93
CA ILE A 117 1.64 -5.67 -20.45
C ILE A 117 2.86 -5.86 -19.55
N VAL A 118 4.04 -5.41 -20.01
CA VAL A 118 5.29 -5.58 -19.26
C VAL A 118 5.18 -4.93 -17.88
N SER A 119 4.57 -3.76 -17.78
CA SER A 119 4.38 -3.08 -16.50
C SER A 119 3.47 -3.84 -15.52
N GLY A 120 2.35 -4.40 -15.99
CA GLY A 120 1.46 -5.21 -15.16
C GLY A 120 2.10 -6.55 -14.76
N LEU A 121 2.75 -7.23 -15.71
CA LEU A 121 3.48 -8.47 -15.46
C LEU A 121 4.63 -8.28 -14.48
N HIS A 122 5.31 -7.12 -14.50
CA HIS A 122 6.37 -6.83 -13.55
C HIS A 122 5.88 -6.87 -12.10
N ILE A 123 4.63 -6.46 -11.84
CA ILE A 123 4.00 -6.56 -10.52
C ILE A 123 3.55 -8.00 -10.25
N TRP A 124 2.80 -8.61 -11.17
CA TRP A 124 2.20 -9.93 -10.93
C TRP A 124 3.22 -11.07 -10.83
N LEU A 125 4.34 -10.97 -11.56
CA LEU A 125 5.43 -11.94 -11.53
C LEU A 125 6.51 -11.57 -10.50
N ASN A 126 6.31 -10.51 -9.73
CA ASN A 126 7.24 -10.11 -8.68
C ASN A 126 7.22 -11.14 -7.54
N TYR A 127 8.38 -11.72 -7.27
CA TYR A 127 8.56 -12.71 -6.21
C TYR A 127 8.11 -12.21 -4.82
N HIS A 128 8.45 -10.96 -4.47
CA HIS A 128 8.07 -10.39 -3.18
C HIS A 128 6.56 -10.16 -3.08
N SER A 129 5.91 -9.75 -4.18
CA SER A 129 4.45 -9.62 -4.21
C SER A 129 3.78 -10.97 -3.97
N TYR A 130 4.28 -12.03 -4.60
CA TYR A 130 3.77 -13.38 -4.37
C TYR A 130 4.00 -13.86 -2.93
N LYS A 131 5.20 -13.65 -2.37
CA LYS A 131 5.48 -14.00 -0.96
C LYS A 131 4.48 -13.31 -0.01
N ASN A 132 4.20 -12.04 -0.25
CA ASN A 132 3.36 -11.21 0.60
C ASN A 132 1.88 -11.62 0.62
N HIS A 133 1.44 -12.44 -0.33
CA HIS A 133 0.08 -13.01 -0.32
C HIS A 133 -0.21 -13.84 0.95
N HIS A 134 0.79 -14.56 1.46
CA HIS A 134 0.60 -15.51 2.55
C HIS A 134 0.65 -14.89 3.95
N TYR A 135 0.94 -13.59 4.06
CA TYR A 135 1.10 -12.90 5.35
C TYR A 135 0.01 -11.84 5.55
N ILE A 136 -0.25 -11.47 6.80
CA ILE A 136 -1.12 -10.32 7.13
C ILE A 136 -0.23 -9.09 7.27
N ILE A 137 0.02 -8.41 6.15
CA ILE A 137 0.94 -7.27 6.06
C ILE A 137 0.36 -6.16 5.21
N SER A 138 0.78 -4.92 5.50
CA SER A 138 0.27 -3.72 4.84
C SER A 138 0.87 -3.45 3.44
N ASP A 139 1.88 -4.21 3.01
CA ASP A 139 2.63 -3.97 1.76
C ASP A 139 1.75 -4.08 0.49
N PRO A 140 0.93 -5.13 0.28
CA PRO A 140 0.05 -5.22 -0.88
C PRO A 140 -0.95 -4.06 -0.94
N PHE A 141 -1.46 -3.63 0.21
CA PHE A 141 -2.38 -2.51 0.30
C PHE A 141 -1.69 -1.18 -0.02
N SER A 142 -0.46 -0.99 0.46
CA SER A 142 0.40 0.15 0.11
C SER A 142 0.69 0.18 -1.39
N LEU A 143 0.97 -0.97 -2.01
CA LEU A 143 1.22 -1.10 -3.44
C LEU A 143 0.00 -0.67 -4.28
N LEU A 144 -1.21 -1.03 -3.83
CA LEU A 144 -2.46 -0.62 -4.46
C LEU A 144 -2.65 0.89 -4.40
N LEU A 145 -2.51 1.48 -3.22
CA LEU A 145 -2.64 2.94 -3.04
C LEU A 145 -1.56 3.69 -3.83
N MET A 146 -0.34 3.16 -3.90
CA MET A 146 0.73 3.74 -4.71
C MET A 146 0.43 3.68 -6.20
N SER A 147 -0.08 2.54 -6.69
CA SER A 147 -0.50 2.40 -8.08
C SER A 147 -1.63 3.37 -8.42
N ALA A 148 -2.62 3.51 -7.53
CA ALA A 148 -3.71 4.47 -7.67
C ALA A 148 -3.23 5.92 -7.64
N PHE A 149 -2.26 6.24 -6.76
CA PHE A 149 -1.60 7.55 -6.71
C PHE A 149 -0.96 7.89 -8.06
N ILE A 150 -0.09 7.02 -8.61
CA ILE A 150 0.56 7.25 -9.90
C ILE A 150 -0.47 7.41 -11.01
N PHE A 151 -1.45 6.51 -11.10
CA PHE A 151 -2.50 6.58 -12.11
C PHE A 151 -3.24 7.93 -12.06
N SER A 152 -3.67 8.33 -10.86
CA SER A 152 -4.39 9.59 -10.65
C SER A 152 -3.54 10.82 -10.95
N LEU A 153 -2.23 10.77 -10.67
CA LEU A 153 -1.28 11.81 -11.01
C LEU A 153 -1.18 11.98 -12.53
N VAL A 154 -0.96 10.89 -13.26
CA VAL A 154 -0.88 10.93 -14.73
C VAL A 154 -2.20 11.41 -15.31
N TYR A 155 -3.32 10.94 -14.77
CA TYR A 155 -4.64 11.35 -15.22
C TYR A 155 -4.88 12.86 -15.01
N ALA A 156 -4.53 13.39 -13.85
CA ALA A 156 -4.65 14.82 -13.55
C ALA A 156 -3.80 15.68 -14.49
N VAL A 157 -2.56 15.27 -14.76
CA VAL A 157 -1.66 15.95 -15.71
C VAL A 157 -2.22 15.93 -17.13
N GLN A 158 -2.75 14.80 -17.60
CA GLN A 158 -3.28 14.70 -18.96
C GLN A 158 -4.58 15.47 -19.18
N LYS A 159 -5.43 15.59 -18.15
CA LYS A 159 -6.70 16.30 -18.26
C LYS A 159 -6.58 17.81 -18.09
N ASP A 160 -5.48 18.28 -17.51
CA ASP A 160 -5.19 19.70 -17.26
C ASP A 160 -6.34 20.43 -16.54
N ARG A 161 -6.99 19.74 -15.60
CA ARG A 161 -8.03 20.35 -14.74
C ARG A 161 -7.63 20.26 -13.28
N PHE A 162 -7.73 21.39 -12.59
CA PHE A 162 -7.38 21.51 -11.18
C PHE A 162 -8.14 20.50 -10.29
N LEU A 163 -9.43 20.26 -10.57
CA LEU A 163 -10.26 19.34 -9.78
C LEU A 163 -9.71 17.90 -9.73
N PHE A 164 -8.96 17.44 -10.73
CA PHE A 164 -8.41 16.09 -10.73
C PHE A 164 -7.23 15.90 -9.77
N TRP A 165 -6.63 16.99 -9.28
CA TRP A 165 -5.54 16.93 -8.30
C TRP A 165 -6.01 16.49 -6.91
N ILE A 166 -7.31 16.49 -6.64
CA ILE A 166 -7.87 15.96 -5.39
C ILE A 166 -7.52 14.47 -5.21
N PHE A 167 -7.56 13.68 -6.29
CA PHE A 167 -7.30 12.24 -6.23
C PHE A 167 -5.86 11.88 -5.84
N PRO A 168 -4.80 12.39 -6.50
CA PRO A 168 -3.44 12.10 -6.07
C PRO A 168 -3.16 12.61 -4.65
N SER A 169 -3.70 13.76 -4.25
CA SER A 169 -3.57 14.24 -2.87
C SER A 169 -4.25 13.30 -1.86
N LEU A 170 -5.44 12.79 -2.17
CA LEU A 170 -6.15 11.83 -1.33
C LEU A 170 -5.36 10.53 -1.19
N PHE A 171 -4.89 9.93 -2.29
CA PHE A 171 -4.11 8.69 -2.21
C PHE A 171 -2.79 8.87 -1.46
N LEU A 172 -2.14 10.04 -1.61
CA LEU A 172 -0.94 10.36 -0.84
C LEU A 172 -1.24 10.46 0.67
N ALA A 173 -2.35 11.10 1.05
CA ALA A 173 -2.80 11.17 2.44
C ALA A 173 -3.22 9.80 3.01
N LEU A 174 -3.79 8.91 2.18
CA LEU A 174 -4.07 7.55 2.60
C LEU A 174 -2.78 6.74 2.78
N LEU A 175 -1.79 6.91 1.90
CA LEU A 175 -0.48 6.25 2.03
C LEU A 175 0.22 6.60 3.35
N THR A 176 0.13 7.84 3.82
CA THR A 176 0.73 8.24 5.12
C THR A 176 0.12 7.50 6.31
N LEU A 177 -1.11 6.98 6.17
CA LEU A 177 -1.81 6.22 7.19
C LEU A 177 -1.64 4.70 7.06
N VAL A 178 -0.98 4.20 6.01
CA VAL A 178 -0.70 2.75 5.83
C VAL A 178 0.74 2.40 6.16
N LYS A 179 1.68 3.21 5.68
CA LYS A 179 3.10 2.95 5.85
C LYS A 179 3.89 4.24 5.66
N ALA A 180 5.01 4.37 6.34
CA ALA A 180 5.95 5.49 6.19
C ALA A 180 6.61 5.66 4.79
N VAL A 181 6.04 5.09 3.73
CA VAL A 181 6.53 5.20 2.34
C VAL A 181 6.52 6.66 1.85
N PHE A 182 5.64 7.50 2.41
CA PHE A 182 5.59 8.94 2.10
C PHE A 182 6.91 9.67 2.34
N LEU A 183 7.74 9.20 3.28
CA LEU A 183 9.04 9.78 3.59
C LEU A 183 9.98 9.70 2.39
N TYR A 184 9.94 8.59 1.64
CA TYR A 184 10.70 8.44 0.40
C TYR A 184 10.23 9.41 -0.68
N PHE A 185 8.91 9.67 -0.79
CA PHE A 185 8.40 10.65 -1.74
C PHE A 185 8.78 12.09 -1.37
N ALA A 186 8.81 12.42 -0.09
CA ALA A 186 9.28 13.73 0.36
C ALA A 186 10.73 13.96 -0.06
N PHE A 187 11.61 12.98 0.13
CA PHE A 187 13.00 13.07 -0.32
C PHE A 187 13.13 13.13 -1.85
N LEU A 188 12.38 12.31 -2.58
CA LEU A 188 12.39 12.33 -4.04
C LEU A 188 11.94 13.70 -4.58
N LEU A 189 10.88 14.27 -4.00
CA LEU A 189 10.38 15.59 -4.37
C LEU A 189 11.42 16.67 -4.09
N LEU A 190 12.12 16.60 -2.96
CA LEU A 190 13.21 17.51 -2.63
C LEU A 190 14.33 17.43 -3.68
N VAL A 191 14.72 16.22 -4.09
CA VAL A 191 15.71 16.01 -5.17
C VAL A 191 15.22 16.60 -6.49
N ILE A 192 13.97 16.35 -6.88
CA ILE A 192 13.39 16.89 -8.12
C ILE A 192 13.37 18.42 -8.10
N LEU A 193 12.96 19.04 -6.98
CA LEU A 193 12.96 20.50 -6.83
C LEU A 193 14.38 21.08 -6.87
N LEU A 194 15.36 20.39 -6.27
CA LEU A 194 16.76 20.79 -6.32
C LEU A 194 17.30 20.72 -7.76
N LEU A 195 17.00 19.65 -8.50
CA LEU A 195 17.37 19.54 -9.91
C LEU A 195 16.71 20.66 -10.74
N LEU A 196 15.42 20.88 -10.58
CA LEU A 196 14.70 21.93 -11.30
C LEU A 196 15.27 23.33 -11.03
N THR A 197 15.62 23.64 -9.78
CA THR A 197 16.22 24.95 -9.41
C THR A 197 17.63 25.12 -9.98
N VAL A 198 18.46 24.06 -9.97
CA VAL A 198 19.78 24.08 -10.62
C VAL A 198 19.66 24.26 -12.13
N PHE A 199 18.76 23.52 -12.78
CA PHE A 199 18.56 23.63 -14.23
C PHE A 199 17.93 24.97 -14.66
N GLN A 200 17.03 25.55 -13.85
CA GLN A 200 16.51 26.90 -14.09
C GLN A 200 17.60 27.97 -13.95
N LYS A 201 18.43 27.89 -12.90
CA LYS A 201 19.59 28.78 -12.74
C LYS A 201 20.56 28.68 -13.92
N ASN A 202 20.86 27.46 -14.38
CA ASN A 202 21.75 27.24 -15.51
C ASN A 202 21.17 27.76 -16.82
N LYS A 203 19.86 27.63 -17.08
CA LYS A 203 19.23 28.27 -18.26
C LYS A 203 19.33 29.80 -18.21
N ILE A 204 19.10 30.42 -17.05
CA ILE A 204 19.24 31.89 -16.87
C ILE A 204 20.70 32.32 -17.05
N PHE A 205 21.66 31.52 -16.56
CA PHE A 205 23.10 31.78 -16.70
C PHE A 205 23.58 31.62 -18.16
N PHE A 206 23.11 30.58 -18.87
CA PHE A 206 23.42 30.37 -20.29
C PHE A 206 22.85 31.48 -21.19
N LEU A 207 21.64 31.95 -20.92
CA LEU A 207 21.04 33.10 -21.61
C LEU A 207 21.81 34.40 -21.36
N LYS A 208 22.38 34.59 -20.17
CA LYS A 208 23.23 35.76 -19.87
C LYS A 208 24.60 35.71 -20.54
N ILE A 209 25.17 34.53 -20.78
CA ILE A 209 26.47 34.38 -21.48
C ILE A 209 26.33 34.53 -22.99
N PHE A 210 25.19 34.17 -23.58
CA PHE A 210 24.96 34.29 -25.03
C PHE A 210 24.45 35.68 -25.48
N PHE A 211 24.00 36.52 -24.54
CA PHE A 211 23.50 37.89 -24.79
C PHE A 211 24.38 38.99 -24.17
N LEU A 212 25.62 38.68 -23.79
CA LEU A 212 26.69 39.62 -23.43
C LEU A 212 27.88 39.40 -24.38
#